data_AF-A0A3B8M9L0-F1
#
_entry.id   AF-A0A3B8M9L0-F1
#
_cell.length_a   1.000
_cell.length_b   1.000
_cell.length_c   1.000
_cell.angle_alpha   90.00
_cell.angle_beta   90.00
_cell.angle_gamma   90.00
#
_symmetry.space_group_name_H-M   'P 1'
#
loop_
_entity.id
_entity.type
_entity.pdbx_description
1 polymer ?
#
loop_
_entity_poly.entity_id
_entity_poly.type
_entity_poly.pdbx_seq_one_letter_code
_entity_poly.pdbx_strand_id
1 'polypeptide(L)'
;MHLTEQESGTLELVAGDRVGLVDLEGATVGFATCFDVYFPELFAAMLHHGVDIVLSPSYQRSEIAERLRYMSQTRAVDCDAWFLRSSYSVGDPDRAGRSLIVAPDHRRYRTGSQVRQTPLTRAA
;
A
#
# COMPACT_ATOMS: atom_id res chain seq x y z
N MET A 1 3.06 0.62 -13.99
CA MET A 1 2.85 1.36 -12.73
C MET A 1 1.79 2.42 -12.97
N HIS A 2 0.93 2.70 -12.00
CA HIS A 2 -0.28 3.50 -12.24
C HIS A 2 -0.18 4.85 -11.53
N LEU A 3 -0.22 5.93 -12.30
CA LEU A 3 -0.32 7.28 -11.78
C LEU A 3 -1.78 7.70 -11.68
N THR A 4 -2.09 8.47 -10.65
CA THR A 4 -3.32 9.26 -10.58
C THR A 4 -3.28 10.41 -11.58
N GLU A 5 -4.46 10.94 -11.92
CA GLU A 5 -4.58 12.14 -12.77
C GLU A 5 -3.80 13.34 -12.20
N GLN A 6 -3.77 13.48 -10.87
CA GLN A 6 -3.04 14.55 -10.20
C GLN A 6 -1.52 14.39 -10.35
N GLU A 7 -1.02 13.15 -10.26
CA GLU A 7 0.41 12.85 -10.39
C GLU A 7 0.92 13.07 -11.82
N SER A 8 0.16 12.64 -12.84
CA SER A 8 0.56 12.83 -14.24
C SER A 8 0.30 14.25 -14.74
N GLY A 9 -0.82 14.88 -14.35
CA GLY A 9 -1.21 16.19 -14.84
C GLY A 9 -0.56 17.36 -14.11
N THR A 10 -0.57 17.35 -12.77
CA THR A 10 -0.10 18.49 -11.97
C THR A 10 1.36 18.36 -11.59
N LEU A 11 1.80 17.14 -11.23
CA LEU A 11 3.18 16.89 -10.81
C LEU A 11 4.09 16.45 -11.96
N GLU A 12 3.52 16.25 -13.15
CA GLU A 12 4.24 15.83 -14.37
C GLU A 12 5.10 14.58 -14.16
N LEU A 13 4.65 13.66 -13.30
CA LEU A 13 5.34 12.41 -13.06
C LEU A 13 5.19 11.48 -14.27
N VAL A 14 6.24 10.68 -14.51
CA VAL A 14 6.25 9.65 -15.55
C VAL A 14 6.04 8.28 -14.90
N ALA A 15 5.13 7.50 -15.46
CA ALA A 15 4.83 6.17 -14.97
C ALA A 15 6.03 5.23 -15.17
N GLY A 16 6.33 4.42 -14.16
CA GLY A 16 7.32 3.34 -14.30
C GLY A 16 6.85 2.26 -15.29
N ASP A 17 7.80 1.73 -16.05
CA ASP A 17 7.61 0.78 -17.17
C ASP A 17 7.95 -0.67 -16.81
N ARG A 18 8.32 -0.94 -15.56
CA ARG A 18 8.71 -2.28 -15.07
C ARG A 18 8.12 -2.59 -13.70
N VAL A 19 8.09 -3.87 -13.36
CA VAL A 19 7.77 -4.33 -11.99
C VAL A 19 8.96 -3.99 -11.08
N GLY A 20 8.71 -3.19 -10.05
CA GLY A 20 9.73 -2.76 -9.09
C GLY A 20 9.99 -3.85 -8.06
N LEU A 21 11.03 -4.65 -8.26
CA LEU A 21 11.49 -5.70 -7.35
C LEU A 21 12.94 -5.46 -6.93
N VAL A 22 13.28 -5.83 -5.70
CA VAL A 22 14.65 -5.83 -5.17
C VAL A 22 14.88 -7.10 -4.34
N ASP A 23 16.08 -7.64 -4.38
CA ASP A 23 16.52 -8.66 -3.42
C ASP A 23 16.96 -7.95 -2.13
N LEU A 24 16.44 -8.44 -1.00
CA LEU A 24 16.83 -7.99 0.33
C LEU A 24 17.06 -9.22 1.20
N GLU A 25 18.34 -9.53 1.44
CA GLU A 25 18.75 -10.65 2.30
C GLU A 25 18.12 -12.00 1.88
N GLY A 26 17.95 -12.22 0.56
CA GLY A 26 17.35 -13.42 0.00
C GLY A 26 15.82 -13.44 -0.04
N ALA A 27 15.15 -12.33 0.31
CA ALA A 27 13.73 -12.12 0.08
C ALA A 27 13.51 -11.14 -1.08
N THR A 28 12.61 -11.48 -1.99
CA THR A 28 12.20 -10.62 -3.10
C THR A 28 11.14 -9.64 -2.62
N VAL A 29 11.49 -8.34 -2.59
CA VAL A 29 10.61 -7.26 -2.14
C VAL A 29 10.07 -6.47 -3.34
N GLY A 30 8.74 -6.42 -3.48
CA GLY A 30 8.04 -5.64 -4.49
C GLY A 30 7.41 -4.35 -3.96
N PHE A 31 7.18 -3.38 -4.84
CA PHE A 31 6.60 -2.07 -4.49
C PHE A 31 5.31 -1.79 -5.27
N ALA A 32 4.23 -1.45 -4.56
CA ALA A 32 2.96 -1.03 -5.13
C ALA A 32 2.49 0.29 -4.49
N THR A 33 2.68 1.41 -5.17
CA THR A 33 2.50 2.74 -4.58
C THR A 33 1.06 3.22 -4.70
N CYS A 34 0.43 3.49 -3.55
CA CYS A 34 -0.88 4.11 -3.38
C CYS A 34 -1.97 3.66 -4.36
N PHE A 35 -2.00 4.21 -5.58
CA PHE A 35 -2.99 3.92 -6.62
C PHE A 35 -2.81 2.54 -7.26
N ASP A 36 -1.60 1.98 -7.25
CA ASP A 36 -1.33 0.63 -7.76
C ASP A 36 -2.21 -0.45 -7.10
N VAL A 37 -2.66 -0.26 -5.85
CA VAL A 37 -3.50 -1.22 -5.12
C VAL A 37 -4.83 -1.53 -5.83
N TYR A 38 -5.28 -0.67 -6.73
CA TYR A 38 -6.52 -0.87 -7.48
C TYR A 38 -6.35 -1.78 -8.71
N PHE A 39 -5.11 -2.10 -9.10
CA PHE A 39 -4.79 -2.82 -10.35
C PHE A 39 -4.24 -4.22 -10.06
N PRO A 40 -5.09 -5.28 -10.08
CA PRO A 40 -4.68 -6.65 -9.76
C PRO A 40 -3.51 -7.16 -10.62
N GLU A 41 -3.41 -6.70 -11.86
CA GLU A 41 -2.43 -7.17 -12.84
C GLU A 41 -0.98 -6.96 -12.39
N LEU A 42 -0.72 -5.90 -11.61
CA LEU A 42 0.60 -5.65 -11.05
C LEU A 42 1.00 -6.75 -10.05
N PHE A 43 0.05 -7.20 -9.21
CA PHE A 43 0.29 -8.20 -8.17
C PHE A 43 0.47 -9.59 -8.77
N ALA A 44 -0.31 -9.92 -9.80
CA ALA A 44 -0.10 -11.14 -10.59
C ALA A 44 1.27 -11.14 -11.28
N ALA A 45 1.72 -9.99 -11.80
CA ALA A 45 3.06 -9.87 -12.38
C ALA A 45 4.16 -10.04 -11.32
N MET A 46 3.99 -9.48 -10.12
CA MET A 46 4.93 -9.69 -9.01
C MET A 46 5.02 -11.16 -8.60
N LEU A 47 3.90 -11.87 -8.51
CA LEU A 47 3.88 -13.32 -8.26
C LEU A 47 4.65 -14.10 -9.33
N HIS A 48 4.46 -13.76 -10.61
CA HIS A 48 5.20 -14.39 -11.70
C HIS A 48 6.73 -14.25 -11.55
N HIS A 49 7.18 -13.16 -10.91
CA HIS A 49 8.58 -12.91 -10.61
C HIS A 49 9.04 -13.40 -9.24
N GLY A 50 8.19 -14.11 -8.49
CA GLY A 50 8.57 -14.72 -7.21
C GLY A 50 8.69 -13.74 -6.05
N VAL A 51 7.77 -12.77 -5.94
CA VAL A 51 7.75 -11.82 -4.81
C VAL A 51 7.45 -12.54 -3.48
N ASP A 52 8.16 -12.18 -2.42
CA ASP A 52 7.93 -12.69 -1.05
C ASP A 52 7.19 -11.66 -0.18
N ILE A 53 7.45 -10.37 -0.43
CA ILE A 53 6.92 -9.24 0.35
C ILE A 53 6.56 -8.09 -0.59
N VAL A 54 5.36 -7.53 -0.46
CA VAL A 54 4.93 -6.31 -1.16
C VAL A 54 4.81 -5.16 -0.16
N LEU A 55 5.55 -4.09 -0.41
CA LEU A 55 5.43 -2.82 0.30
C LEU A 55 4.46 -1.89 -0.45
N SER A 56 3.41 -1.48 0.24
CA SER A 56 2.37 -0.60 -0.32
C SER A 56 2.19 0.68 0.51
N PRO A 57 3.06 1.68 0.31
CA PRO A 57 2.88 3.01 0.90
C PRO A 57 1.67 3.70 0.27
N SER A 58 0.87 4.40 1.07
CA SER A 58 -0.37 5.01 0.65
C SER A 58 -0.55 6.41 1.22
N TYR A 59 -1.06 7.30 0.37
CA TYR A 59 -1.55 8.63 0.74
C TYR A 59 -3.07 8.75 0.48
N GLN A 60 -3.80 7.65 0.70
CA GLN A 60 -5.24 7.59 0.47
C GLN A 60 -6.00 8.31 1.61
N ARG A 61 -6.88 9.25 1.24
CA ARG A 61 -7.57 10.16 2.18
C ARG A 61 -9.06 9.91 2.30
N SER A 62 -9.67 9.36 1.25
CA SER A 62 -11.13 9.30 1.10
C SER A 62 -11.70 7.90 1.24
N GLU A 63 -10.86 6.87 1.20
CA GLU A 63 -11.31 5.47 1.29
C GLU A 63 -11.71 5.10 2.72
N ILE A 64 -12.75 4.30 2.84
CA ILE A 64 -13.21 3.77 4.14
C ILE A 64 -12.30 2.64 4.62
N ALA A 65 -12.15 2.52 5.93
CA ALA A 65 -11.26 1.55 6.57
C ALA A 65 -11.51 0.10 6.12
N GLU A 66 -12.77 -0.28 5.95
CA GLU A 66 -13.15 -1.64 5.56
C GLU A 66 -12.71 -1.97 4.12
N ARG A 67 -12.89 -1.04 3.17
CA ARG A 67 -12.45 -1.24 1.79
C ARG A 67 -10.92 -1.33 1.69
N LEU A 68 -10.20 -0.51 2.45
CA LEU A 68 -8.74 -0.61 2.55
C LEU A 68 -8.29 -1.98 3.07
N ARG A 69 -8.98 -2.52 4.07
CA ARG A 69 -8.72 -3.87 4.59
C ARG A 69 -8.97 -4.93 3.54
N TYR A 70 -10.14 -4.94 2.90
CA TYR A 70 -10.46 -5.94 1.88
C TYR A 70 -9.49 -5.90 0.70
N MET A 71 -9.20 -4.71 0.16
CA MET A 71 -8.24 -4.60 -0.94
C MET A 71 -6.86 -5.13 -0.55
N SER A 72 -6.37 -4.79 0.64
CA SER A 72 -5.07 -5.29 1.11
C SER A 72 -5.06 -6.81 1.28
N GLN A 73 -6.16 -7.39 1.77
CA GLN A 73 -6.30 -8.84 1.87
C GLN A 73 -6.35 -9.51 0.49
N THR A 74 -7.08 -8.92 -0.45
CA THR A 74 -7.14 -9.41 -1.83
C THR A 74 -5.75 -9.36 -2.49
N ARG A 75 -4.97 -8.29 -2.30
CA ARG A 75 -3.64 -8.19 -2.91
C ARG A 75 -2.66 -9.21 -2.37
N ALA A 76 -2.72 -9.52 -1.08
CA ALA A 76 -1.91 -10.61 -0.51
C ALA A 76 -2.21 -11.97 -1.17
N VAL A 77 -3.48 -12.21 -1.54
CA VAL A 77 -3.88 -13.43 -2.28
C VAL A 77 -3.44 -13.38 -3.73
N ASP A 78 -3.62 -12.24 -4.41
CA ASP A 78 -3.26 -12.09 -5.83
C ASP A 78 -1.76 -12.30 -6.07
N CYS A 79 -0.90 -11.87 -5.14
CA CYS A 79 0.55 -12.05 -5.25
C CYS A 79 1.11 -13.25 -4.47
N ASP A 80 0.27 -14.01 -3.76
CA ASP A 80 0.67 -15.09 -2.82
C ASP A 80 1.85 -14.72 -1.91
N ALA A 81 1.86 -13.50 -1.40
CA ALA A 81 2.98 -12.92 -0.66
C ALA A 81 2.52 -12.05 0.51
N TRP A 82 3.45 -11.71 1.40
CA TRP A 82 3.15 -10.79 2.50
C TRP A 82 2.83 -9.40 1.96
N PHE A 83 1.69 -8.82 2.36
CA PHE A 83 1.30 -7.48 1.92
C PHE A 83 1.34 -6.50 3.08
N LEU A 84 2.23 -5.50 2.99
CA LEU A 84 2.48 -4.51 4.03
C LEU A 84 2.01 -3.15 3.55
N ARG A 85 0.86 -2.71 4.06
CA ARG A 85 0.35 -1.37 3.80
C ARG A 85 0.82 -0.42 4.87
N SER A 86 1.36 0.72 4.45
CA SER A 86 1.63 1.86 5.31
C SER A 86 0.86 3.10 4.82
N SER A 87 0.39 3.91 5.77
CA SER A 87 -0.26 5.17 5.46
C SER A 87 0.04 6.19 6.55
N TYR A 88 0.01 7.46 6.19
CA TYR A 88 0.07 8.56 7.12
C TYR A 88 -1.13 8.55 8.09
N SER A 89 -0.92 9.03 9.32
CA SER A 89 -1.99 9.22 10.31
C SER A 89 -2.77 10.49 10.01
N VAL A 90 -4.08 10.46 10.27
CA VAL A 90 -4.95 11.64 10.28
C VAL A 90 -5.70 11.68 11.61
N GLY A 91 -6.17 12.86 12.01
CA GLY A 91 -6.98 13.02 13.22
C GLY A 91 -8.38 12.37 13.15
N ASP A 92 -8.74 11.76 12.03
CA ASP A 92 -10.01 11.07 11.79
C ASP A 92 -9.79 9.54 11.77
N PRO A 93 -10.28 8.79 12.76
CA PRO A 93 -10.02 7.35 12.85
C PRO A 93 -10.71 6.53 11.74
N ASP A 94 -11.75 7.06 11.09
CA ASP A 94 -12.59 6.31 10.15
C ASP A 94 -12.23 6.56 8.69
N ARG A 95 -11.35 7.54 8.43
CA ARG A 95 -10.86 7.89 7.09
C ARG A 95 -9.33 7.89 7.10
N ALA A 96 -8.72 7.51 5.97
CA ALA A 96 -7.26 7.43 5.82
C ALA A 96 -6.56 6.57 6.90
N GLY A 97 -5.23 6.63 6.99
CA GLY A 97 -4.45 5.78 7.90
C GLY A 97 -4.59 4.29 7.57
N ARG A 98 -4.73 3.43 8.60
CA ARG A 98 -4.95 1.95 8.49
C ARG A 98 -3.76 1.12 8.01
N SER A 99 -2.56 1.43 8.46
CA SER A 99 -1.40 0.55 8.23
C SER A 99 -1.69 -0.87 8.74
N LEU A 100 -1.35 -1.86 7.94
CA LEU A 100 -1.63 -3.26 8.24
C LEU A 100 -0.68 -4.19 7.52
N ILE A 101 -0.53 -5.40 8.08
CA ILE A 101 0.25 -6.50 7.50
C ILE A 101 -0.74 -7.63 7.25
N VAL A 102 -0.72 -8.20 6.05
CA VAL A 102 -1.50 -9.39 5.66
C VAL A 102 -0.56 -10.51 5.23
N ALA A 103 -0.79 -11.72 5.72
CA ALA A 103 -0.13 -12.92 5.21
C ALA A 103 -0.71 -13.38 3.86
N PRO A 104 0.03 -14.19 3.08
CA PRO A 104 -0.46 -14.77 1.82
C PRO A 104 -1.80 -15.50 1.96
N ASP A 105 -2.00 -16.17 3.10
CA ASP A 105 -3.21 -16.93 3.41
C ASP A 105 -4.43 -16.08 3.75
N HIS A 106 -4.35 -14.74 3.67
CA HIS A 106 -5.33 -13.69 4.01
C HIS A 106 -5.96 -13.72 5.41
N ARG A 107 -5.88 -14.85 6.11
CA ARG A 107 -6.52 -15.13 7.40
C ARG A 107 -5.73 -14.50 8.54
N ARG A 108 -4.44 -14.30 8.36
CA ARG A 108 -3.57 -13.67 9.35
C ARG A 108 -3.28 -12.23 8.92
N TYR A 109 -3.94 -11.27 9.56
CA TYR A 109 -3.59 -9.86 9.40
C TYR A 109 -3.52 -9.14 10.75
N ARG A 110 -2.65 -8.13 10.83
CA ARG A 110 -2.52 -7.25 12.00
C ARG A 110 -2.59 -5.81 11.54
N THR A 111 -3.41 -5.01 12.21
CA THR A 111 -3.46 -3.56 11.98
C THR A 111 -2.63 -2.82 13.03
N GLY A 112 -1.96 -1.74 12.62
CA GLY A 112 -1.32 -0.82 13.55
C GLY A 112 -2.35 0.05 14.25
N SER A 113 -2.07 0.45 15.49
CA SER A 113 -2.86 1.48 16.17
C SER A 113 -2.67 2.82 15.45
N GLN A 114 -3.77 3.52 15.17
CA GLN A 114 -3.71 4.92 14.74
C GLN A 114 -3.14 5.74 15.90
N VAL A 115 -1.98 6.38 15.70
CA VAL A 115 -1.45 7.35 16.66
C VAL A 115 -2.33 8.59 16.58
N ARG A 116 -3.04 8.92 17.66
CA ARG A 116 -3.73 10.22 17.78
C ARG A 116 -2.70 11.31 17.53
N GLN A 117 -2.83 12.06 16.43
CA GLN A 117 -1.98 13.22 16.22
C GLN A 117 -2.37 14.27 17.25
N THR A 118 -1.47 14.57 18.18
CA THR A 118 -1.56 15.80 18.99
C THR A 118 -1.46 16.97 18.02
N PRO A 119 -2.36 17.96 18.06
CA PRO A 119 -2.26 19.13 17.20
C PRO A 119 -0.86 19.74 17.34
N LEU A 120 -0.17 19.95 16.22
CA LEU A 120 1.01 20.79 16.19
C LEU A 120 0.54 22.22 16.51
N THR A 121 0.55 22.60 17.78
CA THR A 121 0.47 24.00 18.17
C THR A 121 1.63 24.71 17.49
N ARG A 122 1.33 25.60 16.54
CA ARG A 122 2.32 26.54 15.99
C ARG A 122 2.98 27.23 17.17
N ALA A 123 4.27 26.98 17.38
CA ALA A 123 5.08 27.89 18.19
C ALA A 123 5.04 29.25 17.48
N ALA A 124 4.53 30.25 18.20
CA ALA A 124 4.53 31.65 17.79
C ALA A 124 5.95 32.22 17.87
#